data_AF-A0A707W8L1-F1
#
_entry.id   AF-A0A707W8L1-F1
#
_cell.length_a   1.000
_cell.length_b   1.000
_cell.length_c   1.000
_cell.angle_alpha   90.00
_cell.angle_beta   90.00
_cell.angle_gamma   90.00
#
_symmetry.space_group_name_H-M   'P 1'
#
loop_
_entity.id
_entity.type
_entity.pdbx_description
1 polymer ?
#
loop_
_entity_poly.entity_id
_entity_poly.type
_entity_poly.pdbx_seq_one_letter_code
_entity_poly.pdbx_strand_id
1 'polypeptide(L)' 'LAAAKGLDASIWFEHVERVNAGRSAANWRENRHYPKAILYQHAPRYLQWGQASCIH' A
#
# COMPACT_ATOMS: atom_id res chain seq x y z
N LEU A 1 -2.85 9.97 -12.41
CA LEU A 1 -3.43 8.69 -12.87
C LEU A 1 -4.69 8.29 -12.09
N ALA A 2 -4.62 8.15 -10.76
CA ALA A 2 -5.80 7.85 -9.94
C ALA A 2 -6.91 8.91 -10.10
N ALA A 3 -6.58 10.18 -9.87
CA ALA A 3 -7.50 11.31 -10.04
C ALA A 3 -8.13 11.38 -11.44
N ALA A 4 -7.33 11.13 -12.49
CA ALA A 4 -7.80 11.09 -13.88
C ALA A 4 -8.81 9.95 -14.16
N LYS A 5 -8.91 8.96 -13.26
CA LYS A 5 -9.87 7.85 -13.34
C LYS A 5 -10.99 7.97 -12.30
N GLY A 6 -11.16 9.15 -11.70
CA GLY A 6 -12.18 9.40 -10.66
C GLY A 6 -11.85 8.81 -9.29
N LEU A 7 -10.60 8.39 -9.07
CA LEU A 7 -10.14 7.84 -7.79
C LEU A 7 -9.38 8.92 -7.01
N ASP A 8 -9.61 9.01 -5.71
CA ASP A 8 -8.79 9.82 -4.81
C ASP A 8 -7.31 9.37 -4.86
N ALA A 9 -6.41 10.32 -5.15
CA ALA A 9 -4.98 10.05 -5.22
C ALA A 9 -4.29 10.03 -3.84
N SER A 10 -4.98 10.47 -2.78
CA SER A 10 -4.49 10.45 -1.40
C SER A 10 -4.77 9.13 -0.69
N ILE A 11 -5.69 8.31 -1.22
CA ILE A 11 -6.07 7.03 -0.65
C ILE A 11 -5.38 5.90 -1.40
N TRP A 12 -4.73 5.00 -0.68
CA TRP A 12 -4.09 3.84 -1.30
C TRP A 12 -5.11 2.74 -1.66
N PHE A 13 -5.76 2.18 -0.63
CA PHE A 13 -6.68 1.05 -0.76
C PHE A 13 -7.93 1.42 -1.55
N GLU A 14 -8.37 0.52 -2.43
CA GLU A 14 -9.49 0.72 -3.37
C GLU A 14 -9.33 1.92 -4.33
N HIS A 15 -8.18 2.59 -4.32
CA HIS A 15 -7.95 3.83 -5.06
C HIS A 15 -6.64 3.73 -5.87
N VAL A 16 -5.52 4.21 -5.35
CA VAL A 16 -4.23 4.16 -6.06
C VAL A 16 -3.84 2.73 -6.45
N GLU A 17 -4.18 1.73 -5.64
CA GLU A 17 -3.86 0.32 -5.95
C GLU A 17 -4.60 -0.26 -7.16
N ARG A 18 -5.61 0.44 -7.71
CA ARG A 18 -6.37 0.01 -8.89
C ARG A 18 -5.75 0.49 -10.21
N VAL A 19 -4.75 1.37 -10.17
CA VAL A 19 -4.22 2.03 -11.38
C VAL A 19 -2.76 1.69 -11.68
N ASN A 20 -2.51 0.99 -12.79
CA ASN A 20 -1.14 0.71 -13.23
C ASN A 20 -0.55 1.88 -14.04
N ALA A 21 0.42 2.60 -13.46
CA ALA A 21 1.09 3.75 -14.09
C ALA A 21 2.18 3.36 -15.10
N GLY A 22 1.87 2.43 -15.99
CA GLY A 22 2.83 1.91 -16.97
C GLY A 22 3.93 1.03 -16.37
N ARG A 23 3.74 0.52 -15.15
CA ARG A 23 4.68 -0.44 -14.57
C ARG A 23 4.48 -1.83 -15.19
N SER A 24 5.55 -2.63 -15.16
CA SER A 24 5.48 -4.03 -15.59
C SER A 24 4.42 -4.80 -14.79
N ALA A 25 3.90 -5.88 -15.37
CA ALA A 25 2.93 -6.73 -14.69
C ALA A 25 3.49 -7.34 -13.39
N ALA A 26 4.81 -7.60 -13.34
CA ALA A 26 5.48 -8.08 -12.14
C ALA A 26 5.49 -7.02 -11.03
N ASN A 27 5.96 -5.81 -11.33
CA ASN A 27 5.95 -4.71 -10.36
C ASN A 27 4.53 -4.35 -9.92
N TRP A 28 3.54 -4.45 -10.82
CA TRP A 28 2.14 -4.20 -10.49
C TRP A 28 1.59 -5.20 -9.45
N ARG A 29 1.96 -6.49 -9.55
CA ARG A 29 1.58 -7.49 -8.56
C ARG A 29 2.31 -7.29 -7.24
N GLU A 30 3.62 -7.10 -7.31
CA GLU A 30 4.49 -6.90 -6.16
C GLU A 30 4.06 -5.70 -5.32
N ASN A 31 3.83 -4.55 -5.95
CA ASN A 31 3.51 -3.31 -5.25
C ASN A 31 2.14 -3.32 -4.56
N ARG A 32 1.21 -4.20 -4.98
CA ARG A 32 -0.08 -4.41 -4.29
C ARG A 32 0.05 -5.31 -3.08
N HIS A 33 1.08 -6.14 -3.02
CA HIS A 33 1.36 -6.99 -1.87
C HIS A 33 2.05 -6.20 -0.74
N TYR A 34 2.99 -5.31 -1.07
CA TYR A 34 3.80 -4.60 -0.07
C TYR A 34 3.01 -3.88 1.02
N PRO A 35 2.01 -3.02 0.71
CA PRO A 35 1.26 -2.32 1.75
C PRO A 35 0.60 -3.28 2.74
N LYS A 36 0.03 -4.40 2.25
CA LYS A 36 -0.56 -5.42 3.12
C LYS A 36 0.49 -6.11 3.99
N ALA A 37 1.64 -6.45 3.44
CA ALA A 37 2.74 -7.06 4.20
C ALA A 37 3.27 -6.11 5.28
N ILE A 38 3.50 -4.84 4.94
CA ILE A 38 3.94 -3.80 5.90
C ILE A 38 2.93 -3.71 7.04
N LEU A 39 1.66 -3.54 6.70
CA LEU A 39 0.61 -3.27 7.69
C LEU A 39 0.32 -4.49 8.58
N TYR A 40 0.15 -5.68 8.00
CA TYR A 40 -0.34 -6.84 8.73
C TYR A 40 0.76 -7.76 9.25
N GLN A 41 1.98 -7.66 8.73
CA GLN A 41 3.07 -8.55 9.12
C GLN A 41 4.23 -7.82 9.79
N HIS A 42 4.58 -6.62 9.30
CA HIS A 42 5.76 -5.90 9.81
C HIS A 42 5.41 -4.92 10.93
N ALA A 43 4.33 -4.14 10.79
CA ALA A 43 3.93 -3.15 11.77
C ALA A 43 3.73 -3.75 13.19
N PRO A 44 3.12 -4.94 13.36
CA PRO A 44 3.04 -5.57 14.68
C PRO A 44 4.40 -5.99 15.26
N ARG A 45 5.37 -6.34 14.40
CA ARG A 45 6.72 -6.71 14.86
C ARG A 45 7.49 -5.50 15.37
N TYR A 46 7.25 -4.30 14.83
CA TYR A 46 7.89 -3.09 15.33
C TYR A 46 7.54 -2.77 16.79
N LEU A 47 6.37 -3.21 17.28
CA LEU A 47 6.00 -3.10 18.69
C LEU A 47 6.88 -3.95 19.63
N GLN A 48 7.61 -4.94 19.08
CA GLN A 48 8.58 -5.73 19.84
C GLN A 48 9.94 -5.03 19.94
N TRP A 49 10.20 -4.03 19.08
CA TRP A 49 11.48 -3.31 19.00
C TRP A 49 11.38 -1.85 19.44
N GLY A 50 10.16 -1.30 19.54
CA GLY A 50 9.87 0.08 19.92
C GLY A 50 8.44 0.22 20.45
N GLN A 51 8.06 1.44 20.85
CA GLN A 51 6.83 1.67 21.62
C GLN A 51 5.59 2.03 20.77
N ALA A 52 5.73 2.25 19.47
CA ALA A 52 4.65 2.79 18.66
C ALA A 52 4.60 2.20 17.25
N SER A 53 3.38 2.06 16.75
CA SER A 53 3.05 1.78 15.36
C SER A 53 1.94 2.73 14.93
N CYS A 54 1.97 3.18 13.67
CA CYS A 54 0.88 4.00 13.12
C CYS A 54 -0.38 3.17 12.78
N ILE A 55 -0.30 1.85 12.95
CA ILE A 55 -1.46 0.95 12.91
C ILE A 55 -2.01 0.80 14.33
N HIS A 56 -3.31 1.02 14.46
CA HIS A 56 -4.11 0.75 15.64
C HIS A 56 -5.26 -0.20 15.28
#